data_AF-V4BT27-F1
#
_entry.id   AF-V4BT27-F1
#
_cell.length_a   1.000
_cell.length_b   1.000
_cell.length_c   1.000
_cell.angle_alpha   90.00
_cell.angle_beta   90.00
_cell.angle_gamma   90.00
#
_symmetry.space_group_name_H-M   'P 1'
#
loop_
_entity.id
_entity.type
_entity.pdbx_description
1 polymer ?
#
loop_
_entity_poly.entity_id
_entity_poly.type
_entity_poly.pdbx_seq_one_letter_code
_entity_poly.pdbx_strand_id
1 'polypeptide(L)'
;MEGKNAWAKDCGPPPHGISSGFNENNLDTTYPHFVSYSCMLGYERASGQTSIQCQESGQWESDILICKPKPCGNTPLDVIFVVDQSSSADPDNFSKMKNGIADFISSSFVVSPMEVNVGVVAFSSDQADIILRSSDPNQLLTDIRALMQRGGSANFALGISKAVDDFSRGSRSGTPKVMILLSGGKSIGSSQIAANAAKAKGINIFTIGIGPGVDKAELREIASDHSKARFVDTFDEIRDVLVVKDLCQ
;
A
#
# COMPACT_ATOMS: atom_id res chain seq x y z
N MET A 1 28.03 21.36 -49.04
CA MET A 1 26.88 20.87 -48.26
C MET A 1 27.44 20.31 -46.97
N GLU A 2 27.55 21.11 -45.92
CA GLU A 2 27.92 20.63 -44.59
C GLU A 2 27.11 21.43 -43.57
N GLY A 3 25.88 20.98 -43.36
CA GLY A 3 25.05 21.43 -42.25
C GLY A 3 25.56 20.74 -40.99
N LYS A 4 26.26 21.48 -40.14
CA LYS A 4 26.73 21.03 -38.82
C LYS A 4 25.55 20.45 -38.04
N ASN A 5 25.60 19.16 -37.71
CA ASN A 5 24.72 18.55 -36.71
C ASN A 5 24.88 19.34 -35.41
N ALA A 6 23.85 20.12 -35.07
CA ALA A 6 23.73 20.71 -33.76
C ALA A 6 23.74 19.56 -32.74
N TRP A 7 24.60 19.67 -31.73
CA TRP A 7 24.80 18.66 -30.70
C TRP A 7 23.45 18.21 -30.14
N ALA A 8 23.09 16.94 -30.35
CA ALA A 8 21.90 16.35 -29.74
C ALA A 8 22.00 16.57 -28.24
N LYS A 9 21.04 17.32 -27.67
CA LYS A 9 21.05 17.65 -26.25
C LYS A 9 20.49 16.48 -25.48
N ASP A 10 21.23 16.08 -24.45
CA ASP A 10 20.80 15.09 -23.48
C ASP A 10 19.91 15.76 -22.43
N CYS A 11 18.70 15.24 -22.24
CA CYS A 11 17.77 15.68 -21.21
C CYS A 11 18.02 15.03 -19.85
N GLY A 12 18.95 14.08 -19.76
CA GLY A 12 19.22 13.30 -18.56
C GLY A 12 18.12 12.29 -18.25
N PRO A 13 18.14 11.68 -17.06
CA PRO A 13 17.14 10.70 -16.65
C PRO A 13 15.71 11.28 -16.75
N PRO A 14 14.76 10.55 -17.35
CA PRO A 14 13.36 10.93 -17.38
C PRO A 14 12.84 11.13 -15.96
N PRO A 15 11.96 12.11 -15.74
CA PRO A 15 11.35 12.32 -14.43
C PRO A 15 10.51 11.11 -14.01
N HIS A 16 10.59 10.72 -12.74
CA HIS A 16 9.72 9.67 -12.20
C HIS A 16 8.27 10.16 -12.13
N GLY A 17 7.34 9.37 -12.67
CA GLY A 17 5.93 9.69 -12.62
C GLY A 17 5.25 9.20 -11.34
N ILE A 18 4.06 9.74 -11.05
CA ILE A 18 3.29 9.37 -9.85
C ILE A 18 2.50 8.08 -10.14
N SER A 19 2.88 6.98 -9.48
CA SER A 19 2.29 5.64 -9.70
C SER A 19 2.35 5.18 -11.16
N SER A 20 3.36 5.67 -11.88
CA SER A 20 3.67 5.34 -13.26
C SER A 20 5.18 5.09 -13.39
N GLY A 21 5.54 4.18 -14.29
CA GLY A 21 6.92 3.82 -14.58
C GLY A 21 7.18 3.82 -16.07
N PHE A 22 8.44 3.96 -16.45
CA PHE A 22 8.92 3.81 -17.83
C PHE A 22 9.86 2.61 -17.93
N ASN A 23 10.04 2.08 -19.13
CA ASN A 23 10.98 0.98 -19.36
C ASN A 23 12.41 1.54 -19.49
N GLU A 24 13.32 1.09 -18.64
CA GLU A 24 14.72 1.53 -18.63
C GLU A 24 15.58 0.77 -19.67
N ASN A 25 15.10 -0.37 -20.18
CA ASN A 25 15.86 -1.17 -21.14
C ASN A 25 15.85 -0.47 -22.52
N ASN A 26 17.01 0.05 -22.95
CA ASN A 26 17.21 0.88 -24.15
C ASN A 26 16.64 2.30 -24.10
N LEU A 27 16.78 2.97 -22.97
CA LEU A 27 16.45 4.37 -22.83
C LEU A 27 17.46 5.27 -23.60
N ASP A 28 16.97 6.03 -24.58
CA ASP A 28 17.71 7.15 -25.18
C ASP A 28 17.17 8.48 -24.64
N THR A 29 18.05 9.25 -24.02
CA THR A 29 17.73 10.52 -23.34
C THR A 29 18.05 11.75 -24.19
N THR A 30 18.46 11.56 -25.44
CA THR A 30 18.87 12.66 -26.34
C THR A 30 17.74 13.14 -27.23
N TYR A 31 17.68 14.44 -27.52
CA TYR A 31 16.72 14.99 -28.49
C TYR A 31 16.88 14.31 -29.87
N PRO A 32 15.80 13.86 -30.53
CA PRO A 32 14.37 14.08 -30.23
C PRO A 32 13.66 12.84 -29.63
N HIS A 33 14.35 11.98 -28.89
CA HIS A 33 13.79 10.71 -28.41
C HIS A 33 12.66 10.87 -27.40
N PHE A 34 11.85 9.81 -27.32
CA PHE A 34 10.68 9.73 -26.46
C PHE A 34 10.84 8.64 -25.43
N VAL A 35 10.23 8.86 -24.27
CA VAL A 35 10.00 7.84 -23.24
C VAL A 35 8.53 7.55 -23.12
N SER A 36 8.19 6.26 -23.04
CA SER A 36 6.83 5.81 -22.76
C SER A 36 6.63 5.46 -21.29
N TYR A 37 5.56 5.98 -20.71
CA TYR A 37 5.11 5.69 -19.35
C TYR A 37 3.91 4.75 -19.36
N SER A 38 3.82 3.93 -18.32
CA SER A 38 2.67 3.06 -18.04
C SER A 38 2.29 3.16 -16.57
N CYS A 39 1.00 3.04 -16.28
CA CYS A 39 0.53 2.96 -14.89
C CYS A 39 0.95 1.63 -14.26
N MET A 40 1.32 1.68 -12.98
CA MET A 40 1.55 0.48 -12.18
C MET A 40 0.30 -0.42 -12.16
N LEU A 41 0.50 -1.72 -11.89
CA LEU A 41 -0.60 -2.67 -11.81
C LEU A 41 -1.62 -2.18 -10.78
N GLY A 42 -2.91 -2.18 -11.15
CA GLY A 42 -3.98 -1.69 -10.28
C GLY A 42 -4.27 -0.20 -10.38
N TYR A 43 -3.53 0.56 -11.19
CA TYR A 43 -3.76 1.97 -11.45
C TYR A 43 -4.30 2.19 -12.89
N GLU A 44 -4.97 3.32 -13.09
CA GLU A 44 -5.44 3.83 -14.39
C GLU A 44 -5.00 5.27 -14.61
N ARG A 45 -4.98 5.70 -15.87
CA ARG A 45 -4.59 7.07 -16.24
C ARG A 45 -5.55 8.08 -15.60
N ALA A 46 -5.00 9.02 -14.86
CA ALA A 46 -5.73 10.17 -14.34
C ALA A 46 -5.58 11.38 -15.27
N SER A 47 -4.34 11.72 -15.64
CA SER A 47 -3.98 12.86 -16.50
C SER A 47 -2.58 12.67 -17.08
N GLY A 48 -2.06 13.67 -17.80
CA GLY A 48 -0.72 13.63 -18.41
C GLY A 48 -0.63 12.77 -19.66
N GLN A 49 0.53 12.72 -20.30
CA GLN A 49 0.82 11.96 -21.52
C GLN A 49 1.49 10.61 -21.21
N THR A 50 1.16 9.58 -21.99
CA THR A 50 1.81 8.26 -21.91
C THR A 50 3.16 8.23 -22.61
N SER A 51 3.57 9.33 -23.25
CA SER A 51 4.88 9.50 -23.86
C SER A 51 5.31 10.94 -23.71
N ILE A 52 6.55 11.18 -23.32
CA ILE A 52 7.15 12.53 -23.27
C ILE A 52 8.41 12.57 -24.13
N GLN A 53 8.70 13.74 -24.71
CA GLN A 53 9.86 13.94 -25.57
C GLN A 53 10.98 14.70 -24.85
N CYS A 54 12.23 14.34 -25.14
CA CYS A 54 13.37 15.21 -24.84
C CYS A 54 13.35 16.38 -25.83
N GLN A 55 13.36 17.63 -25.36
CA GLN A 55 13.25 18.82 -26.20
C GLN A 55 14.62 19.41 -26.59
N GLU A 56 14.65 20.27 -27.61
CA GLU A 56 15.88 21.00 -28.03
C GLU A 56 16.48 21.88 -26.92
N SER A 57 15.70 22.22 -25.91
CA SER A 57 16.15 22.91 -24.70
C SER A 57 17.12 22.06 -23.87
N GLY A 58 17.08 20.73 -24.01
CA GLY A 58 17.71 19.79 -23.09
C GLY A 58 16.85 19.50 -21.85
N GLN A 59 15.52 19.72 -21.94
CA GLN A 59 14.56 19.38 -20.89
C GLN A 59 13.49 18.43 -21.45
N TRP A 60 13.02 17.52 -20.59
CA TRP A 60 11.85 16.70 -20.90
C TRP A 60 10.57 17.52 -20.89
N GLU A 61 9.58 17.13 -21.70
CA GLU A 61 8.22 17.63 -21.56
C GLU A 61 7.69 17.33 -20.15
N SER A 62 6.90 18.27 -19.61
CA SER A 62 6.46 18.24 -18.21
C SER A 62 5.10 17.57 -17.98
N ASP A 63 4.36 17.23 -19.04
CA ASP A 63 3.04 16.59 -18.95
C ASP A 63 3.16 15.08 -18.73
N ILE A 64 3.83 14.68 -17.65
CA ILE A 64 4.14 13.27 -17.31
C ILE A 64 2.86 12.53 -16.94
N LEU A 65 2.78 11.23 -17.29
CA LEU A 65 1.66 10.36 -16.92
C LEU A 65 1.42 10.34 -15.41
N ILE A 66 0.24 10.81 -14.99
CA ILE A 66 -0.24 10.68 -13.61
C ILE A 66 -1.28 9.56 -13.58
N CYS A 67 -1.08 8.61 -12.67
CA CYS A 67 -1.99 7.48 -12.49
C CYS A 67 -2.72 7.56 -11.15
N LYS A 68 -3.96 7.09 -11.14
CA LYS A 68 -4.80 6.95 -9.93
C LYS A 68 -5.16 5.47 -9.72
N PRO A 69 -5.36 5.02 -8.48
CA PRO A 69 -5.83 3.66 -8.20
C PRO A 69 -7.16 3.38 -8.91
N LYS A 70 -7.28 2.19 -9.50
CA LYS A 70 -8.55 1.72 -10.06
C LYS A 70 -9.51 1.49 -8.90
N PRO A 71 -10.67 2.17 -8.87
CA PRO A 71 -11.62 1.99 -7.79
C PRO A 71 -12.24 0.59 -7.85
N CYS A 72 -12.87 0.18 -6.75
CA CYS A 72 -13.64 -1.05 -6.65
C CYS A 72 -14.97 -1.04 -7.43
N GLY A 73 -15.10 -0.13 -8.41
CA GLY A 73 -16.37 0.27 -8.98
C GLY A 73 -17.31 0.85 -7.91
N ASN A 74 -18.59 0.50 -7.99
CA ASN A 74 -19.62 0.95 -7.05
C ASN A 74 -19.72 0.08 -5.78
N THR A 75 -18.72 -0.76 -5.51
CA THR A 75 -18.73 -1.67 -4.36
C THR A 75 -18.12 -0.96 -3.15
N PRO A 76 -18.89 -0.68 -2.09
CA PRO A 76 -18.31 -0.16 -0.85
C PRO A 76 -17.32 -1.16 -0.26
N LEU A 77 -16.35 -0.70 0.53
CA LEU A 77 -15.31 -1.53 1.14
C LEU A 77 -15.10 -1.19 2.62
N ASP A 78 -15.06 -2.19 3.49
CA ASP A 78 -14.65 -2.01 4.89
C ASP A 78 -13.26 -2.61 5.08
N VAL A 79 -12.26 -1.77 5.38
CA VAL A 79 -10.86 -2.18 5.54
C VAL A 79 -10.39 -1.92 6.97
N ILE A 80 -9.66 -2.88 7.54
CA ILE A 80 -8.91 -2.68 8.79
C ILE A 80 -7.43 -3.02 8.55
N PHE A 81 -6.56 -2.05 8.82
CA PHE A 81 -5.12 -2.28 8.87
C PHE A 81 -4.74 -2.79 10.26
N VAL A 82 -4.10 -3.95 10.34
CA VAL A 82 -3.63 -4.56 11.58
C VAL A 82 -2.11 -4.41 11.59
N VAL A 83 -1.61 -3.51 12.43
CA VAL A 83 -0.27 -2.93 12.33
C VAL A 83 0.59 -3.38 13.50
N ASP A 84 1.68 -4.07 13.21
CA ASP A 84 2.65 -4.49 14.22
C ASP A 84 3.44 -3.28 14.78
N GLN A 85 3.24 -2.96 16.06
CA GLN A 85 3.96 -1.89 16.78
C GLN A 85 5.06 -2.42 17.71
N SER A 86 5.42 -3.69 17.56
CA SER A 86 6.42 -4.36 18.39
C SER A 86 7.87 -4.05 17.96
N SER A 87 8.86 -4.58 18.68
CA SER A 87 10.29 -4.29 18.45
C SER A 87 10.89 -5.06 17.26
N SER A 88 10.11 -5.91 16.58
CA SER A 88 10.59 -6.62 15.39
C SER A 88 10.78 -5.71 14.17
N ALA A 89 10.20 -4.52 14.20
CA ALA A 89 10.48 -3.48 13.22
C ALA A 89 11.57 -2.55 13.76
N ASP A 90 12.55 -2.21 12.92
CA ASP A 90 13.46 -1.08 13.17
C ASP A 90 12.61 0.21 13.44
N PRO A 91 12.94 1.06 14.43
CA PRO A 91 12.17 2.27 14.72
C PRO A 91 12.00 3.23 13.53
N ASP A 92 13.02 3.36 12.68
CA ASP A 92 12.90 4.17 11.45
C ASP A 92 11.89 3.54 10.48
N ASN A 93 11.80 2.22 10.51
CA ASN A 93 10.88 1.45 9.70
C ASN A 93 9.42 1.53 10.19
N PHE A 94 9.16 1.65 11.50
CA PHE A 94 7.78 1.87 11.99
C PHE A 94 7.22 3.23 11.55
N SER A 95 8.06 4.28 11.57
CA SER A 95 7.67 5.61 11.07
C SER A 95 7.32 5.57 9.58
N LYS A 96 8.16 4.91 8.77
CA LYS A 96 7.90 4.66 7.35
C LYS A 96 6.62 3.87 7.14
N MET A 97 6.36 2.83 7.94
CA MET A 97 5.12 2.05 7.86
C MET A 97 3.87 2.90 8.02
N LYS A 98 3.76 3.67 9.11
CA LYS A 98 2.56 4.45 9.38
C LYS A 98 2.35 5.54 8.32
N ASN A 99 3.43 6.13 7.82
CA ASN A 99 3.37 7.08 6.71
C ASN A 99 2.95 6.40 5.40
N GLY A 100 3.52 5.25 5.07
CA GLY A 100 3.15 4.46 3.89
C GLY A 100 1.69 4.02 3.90
N ILE A 101 1.15 3.61 5.07
CA ILE A 101 -0.27 3.31 5.24
C ILE A 101 -1.12 4.57 5.02
N ALA A 102 -0.77 5.69 5.66
CA ALA A 102 -1.51 6.95 5.52
C ALA A 102 -1.50 7.45 4.06
N ASP A 103 -0.35 7.37 3.39
CA ASP A 103 -0.17 7.79 2.01
C ASP A 103 -0.92 6.85 1.05
N PHE A 104 -0.92 5.53 1.33
CA PHE A 104 -1.75 4.58 0.59
C PHE A 104 -3.24 4.92 0.74
N ILE A 105 -3.75 5.10 1.97
CA ILE A 105 -5.16 5.43 2.22
C ILE A 105 -5.55 6.72 1.49
N SER A 106 -4.77 7.79 1.65
CA SER A 106 -5.06 9.09 1.05
C SER A 106 -5.01 9.10 -0.48
N SER A 107 -4.15 8.28 -1.09
CA SER A 107 -4.01 8.21 -2.55
C SER A 107 -4.94 7.19 -3.20
N SER A 108 -5.42 6.20 -2.43
CA SER A 108 -6.06 5.01 -2.99
C SER A 108 -7.49 4.78 -2.56
N PHE A 109 -7.95 5.42 -1.49
CA PHE A 109 -9.31 5.30 -1.03
C PHE A 109 -10.03 6.65 -1.04
N VAL A 110 -11.30 6.61 -1.45
CA VAL A 110 -12.25 7.65 -1.12
C VAL A 110 -12.87 7.26 0.22
N VAL A 111 -12.28 7.77 1.31
CA VAL A 111 -12.74 7.48 2.68
C VAL A 111 -14.05 8.23 2.93
N SER A 112 -15.15 7.50 3.04
CA SER A 112 -16.49 8.06 3.25
C SER A 112 -17.46 6.96 3.73
N PRO A 113 -18.62 7.32 4.32
CA PRO A 113 -19.60 6.33 4.76
C PRO A 113 -20.15 5.45 3.62
N MET A 114 -20.11 5.95 2.38
CA MET A 114 -20.67 5.30 1.19
C MET A 114 -19.65 4.48 0.40
N GLU A 115 -18.37 4.82 0.47
CA GLU A 115 -17.32 4.16 -0.31
C GLU A 115 -16.44 3.32 0.60
N VAL A 116 -15.39 3.89 1.19
CA VAL A 116 -14.44 3.14 2.02
C VAL A 116 -14.51 3.56 3.49
N ASN A 117 -14.79 2.62 4.38
CA ASN A 117 -14.59 2.79 5.82
C ASN A 117 -13.26 2.18 6.21
N VAL A 118 -12.41 2.93 6.89
CA VAL A 118 -11.06 2.48 7.26
C VAL A 118 -10.89 2.53 8.78
N GLY A 119 -10.41 1.43 9.34
CA GLY A 119 -10.03 1.31 10.75
C GLY A 119 -8.58 0.83 10.88
N VAL A 120 -7.99 1.03 12.05
CA VAL A 120 -6.62 0.59 12.34
C VAL A 120 -6.55 -0.05 13.72
N VAL A 121 -5.88 -1.19 13.80
CA VAL A 121 -5.53 -1.87 15.04
C VAL A 121 -4.02 -1.97 15.09
N ALA A 122 -3.35 -1.18 15.91
CA ALA A 122 -1.92 -1.32 16.16
C ALA A 122 -1.72 -2.24 17.38
N PHE A 123 -0.84 -3.25 17.30
CA PHE A 123 -0.71 -4.28 18.34
C PHE A 123 0.76 -4.63 18.65
N SER A 124 1.03 -5.01 19.90
CA SER A 124 2.32 -5.57 20.35
C SER A 124 2.06 -6.88 21.13
N SER A 125 2.81 -7.16 22.21
CA SER A 125 2.74 -8.43 22.95
C SER A 125 1.35 -8.70 23.53
N ASP A 126 0.83 -7.71 24.26
CA ASP A 126 -0.37 -7.79 25.08
C ASP A 126 -1.23 -6.51 25.00
N GLN A 127 -0.79 -5.52 24.23
CA GLN A 127 -1.48 -4.25 24.06
C GLN A 127 -1.90 -4.02 22.62
N ALA A 128 -3.04 -3.34 22.46
CA ALA A 128 -3.52 -2.88 21.17
C ALA A 128 -4.12 -1.46 21.28
N ASP A 129 -3.71 -0.59 20.37
CA ASP A 129 -4.33 0.71 20.11
C ASP A 129 -5.33 0.56 18.97
N ILE A 130 -6.55 1.04 19.18
CA ILE A 130 -7.66 0.85 18.25
C ILE A 130 -8.14 2.22 17.79
N ILE A 131 -7.90 2.51 16.52
CA ILE A 131 -8.55 3.60 15.81
C ILE A 131 -9.76 2.97 15.12
N LEU A 132 -10.95 3.21 15.68
CA LEU A 132 -12.20 2.67 15.16
C LEU A 132 -12.42 3.09 13.71
N ARG A 133 -13.15 2.28 12.95
CA ARG A 133 -13.50 2.62 11.57
C ARG A 133 -14.13 4.01 11.50
N SER A 134 -13.43 4.91 10.80
CA SER A 134 -13.82 6.30 10.60
C SER A 134 -14.04 6.54 9.10
N SER A 135 -14.96 7.44 8.82
CA SER A 135 -15.18 7.99 7.49
C SER A 135 -14.61 9.41 7.34
N ASP A 136 -13.93 9.92 8.36
CA ASP A 136 -13.19 11.19 8.31
C ASP A 136 -11.73 10.90 7.94
N PRO A 137 -11.32 11.18 6.67
CA PRO A 137 -9.96 10.94 6.24
C PRO A 137 -8.94 11.79 7.02
N ASN A 138 -9.26 13.02 7.41
CA ASN A 138 -8.27 13.92 8.03
C ASN A 138 -7.92 13.46 9.44
N GLN A 139 -8.94 13.13 10.23
CA GLN A 139 -8.73 12.59 11.59
C GLN A 139 -8.03 11.23 11.53
N LEU A 140 -8.49 10.34 10.65
CA LEU A 140 -7.89 9.01 10.46
C LEU A 140 -6.39 9.11 10.15
N LEU A 141 -6.01 9.94 9.17
CA LEU A 141 -4.61 10.09 8.77
C LEU A 141 -3.76 10.72 9.89
N THR A 142 -4.34 11.61 10.69
CA THR A 142 -3.69 12.18 11.88
C THR A 142 -3.43 11.11 12.93
N ASP A 143 -4.44 10.30 13.24
CA ASP A 143 -4.34 9.25 14.25
C ASP A 143 -3.34 8.15 13.85
N ILE A 144 -3.35 7.74 12.57
CA ILE A 144 -2.38 6.78 12.03
C ILE A 144 -0.96 7.31 12.18
N ARG A 145 -0.71 8.57 11.81
CA ARG A 145 0.62 9.18 11.93
C ARG A 145 1.03 9.42 13.38
N ALA A 146 0.10 9.48 14.32
CA ALA A 146 0.36 9.62 15.75
C ALA A 146 0.71 8.29 16.45
N LEU A 147 0.49 7.13 15.80
CA LEU A 147 0.87 5.82 16.36
C LEU A 147 2.35 5.80 16.78
N MET A 148 2.60 5.20 17.94
CA MET A 148 3.92 5.05 18.53
C MET A 148 4.31 3.58 18.60
N GLN A 149 5.57 3.29 18.29
CA GLN A 149 6.10 1.96 18.49
C GLN A 149 6.21 1.68 20.00
N ARG A 150 5.54 0.62 20.47
CA ARG A 150 5.57 0.24 21.89
C ARG A 150 6.67 -0.75 22.21
N GLY A 151 7.17 -1.46 21.20
CA GLY A 151 8.14 -2.52 21.38
C GLY A 151 7.51 -3.83 21.89
N GLY A 152 8.36 -4.77 22.30
CA GLY A 152 7.94 -6.11 22.71
C GLY A 152 7.88 -7.08 21.52
N SER A 153 7.01 -8.08 21.61
CA SER A 153 6.83 -9.11 20.58
C SER A 153 5.56 -8.89 19.76
N ALA A 154 5.52 -9.35 18.52
CA ALA A 154 4.33 -9.27 17.70
C ALA A 154 3.33 -10.38 18.09
N ASN A 155 2.11 -10.04 18.49
CA ASN A 155 1.06 -11.03 18.76
C ASN A 155 -0.06 -10.92 17.70
N PHE A 156 0.08 -11.62 16.56
CA PHE A 156 -0.88 -11.46 15.47
C PHE A 156 -2.27 -11.94 15.87
N ALA A 157 -2.37 -12.96 16.73
CA ALA A 157 -3.66 -13.43 17.25
C ALA A 157 -4.44 -12.31 17.97
N LEU A 158 -3.75 -11.48 18.76
CA LEU A 158 -4.36 -10.31 19.41
C LEU A 158 -4.84 -9.29 18.38
N GLY A 159 -3.97 -8.88 17.45
CA GLY A 159 -4.31 -7.91 16.40
C GLY A 159 -5.50 -8.36 15.54
N ILE A 160 -5.47 -9.61 15.07
CA ILE A 160 -6.56 -10.22 14.29
C ILE A 160 -7.86 -10.23 15.10
N SER A 161 -7.82 -10.64 16.37
CA SER A 161 -9.03 -10.71 17.21
C SER A 161 -9.65 -9.32 17.43
N LYS A 162 -8.83 -8.30 17.68
CA LYS A 162 -9.32 -6.92 17.83
C LYS A 162 -9.92 -6.36 16.54
N ALA A 163 -9.36 -6.70 15.39
CA ALA A 163 -9.94 -6.33 14.11
C ALA A 163 -11.27 -7.06 13.84
N VAL A 164 -11.37 -8.35 14.18
CA VAL A 164 -12.64 -9.10 14.12
C VAL A 164 -13.71 -8.46 15.00
N ASP A 165 -13.36 -8.02 16.20
CA ASP A 165 -14.29 -7.32 17.10
C ASP A 165 -14.78 -6.01 16.46
N ASP A 166 -13.89 -5.25 15.82
CA ASP A 166 -14.27 -3.99 15.17
C ASP A 166 -15.17 -4.17 13.95
N PHE A 167 -14.87 -5.18 13.10
CA PHE A 167 -15.79 -5.59 12.02
C PHE A 167 -17.16 -5.99 12.57
N SER A 168 -17.19 -6.68 13.71
CA SER A 168 -18.44 -7.13 14.33
C SER A 168 -19.27 -5.99 14.90
N ARG A 169 -18.66 -4.85 15.28
CA ARG A 169 -19.37 -3.69 15.86
C ARG A 169 -20.08 -2.82 14.85
N GLY A 170 -19.68 -2.81 13.57
CA GLY A 170 -20.30 -1.86 12.64
C GLY A 170 -19.97 -2.04 11.17
N SER A 171 -19.56 -3.22 10.73
CA SER A 171 -19.41 -3.45 9.30
C SER A 171 -20.72 -3.24 8.56
N ARG A 172 -20.64 -2.64 7.37
CA ARG A 172 -21.80 -2.49 6.50
C ARG A 172 -22.27 -3.87 6.02
N SER A 173 -23.58 -4.07 6.01
CA SER A 173 -24.17 -5.33 5.55
C SER A 173 -23.90 -5.53 4.06
N GLY A 174 -23.48 -6.74 3.67
CA GLY A 174 -23.17 -7.07 2.27
C GLY A 174 -21.89 -6.42 1.72
N THR A 175 -21.14 -5.69 2.55
CA THR A 175 -19.87 -5.05 2.16
C THR A 175 -18.68 -6.00 2.37
N PRO A 176 -17.77 -6.16 1.41
CA PRO A 176 -16.52 -6.89 1.59
C PRO A 176 -15.73 -6.36 2.80
N LYS A 177 -15.24 -7.30 3.62
CA LYS A 177 -14.46 -7.01 4.83
C LYS A 177 -13.02 -7.44 4.59
N VAL A 178 -12.10 -6.50 4.63
CA VAL A 178 -10.68 -6.74 4.32
C VAL A 178 -9.81 -6.40 5.50
N MET A 179 -9.06 -7.40 5.97
CA MET A 179 -8.01 -7.22 6.97
C MET A 179 -6.66 -7.20 6.26
N ILE A 180 -5.82 -6.21 6.55
CA ILE A 180 -4.45 -6.12 6.04
C ILE A 180 -3.51 -6.16 7.23
N LEU A 181 -2.86 -7.30 7.48
CA LEU A 181 -1.87 -7.46 8.54
C LEU A 181 -0.50 -7.03 8.03
N LEU A 182 0.16 -6.09 8.72
CA LEU A 182 1.52 -5.64 8.40
C LEU A 182 2.45 -5.95 9.56
N SER A 183 3.57 -6.62 9.27
CA SER A 183 4.59 -6.92 10.27
C SER A 183 5.98 -7.04 9.67
N GLY A 184 6.99 -6.65 10.45
CA GLY A 184 8.41 -6.90 10.15
C GLY A 184 8.99 -8.12 10.86
N GLY A 185 8.17 -8.88 11.59
CA GLY A 185 8.60 -10.00 12.41
C GLY A 185 7.71 -11.24 12.31
N LYS A 186 7.92 -12.14 13.26
CA LYS A 186 7.13 -13.36 13.49
C LYS A 186 6.22 -13.18 14.70
N SER A 187 5.09 -13.88 14.71
CA SER A 187 4.21 -13.85 15.89
C SER A 187 4.83 -14.58 17.09
N ILE A 188 4.42 -14.17 18.28
CA ILE A 188 4.43 -15.03 19.46
C ILE A 188 3.19 -15.93 19.43
N GLY A 189 3.42 -17.24 19.51
CA GLY A 189 2.35 -18.23 19.53
C GLY A 189 1.67 -18.46 18.17
N SER A 190 0.62 -19.28 18.18
CA SER A 190 -0.11 -19.62 16.96
C SER A 190 -1.20 -18.62 16.64
N SER A 191 -1.10 -18.01 15.47
CA SER A 191 -2.09 -17.05 14.95
C SER A 191 -3.14 -17.68 14.06
N GLN A 192 -2.97 -18.96 13.74
CA GLN A 192 -3.82 -19.69 12.79
C GLN A 192 -5.26 -19.83 13.25
N ILE A 193 -5.47 -20.01 14.56
CA ILE A 193 -6.82 -20.12 15.14
C ILE A 193 -7.59 -18.80 14.93
N ALA A 194 -6.96 -17.67 15.27
CA ALA A 194 -7.56 -16.35 15.08
C ALA A 194 -7.80 -16.04 13.60
N ALA A 195 -6.83 -16.34 12.73
CA ALA A 195 -6.94 -16.15 11.29
C ALA A 195 -8.09 -16.99 10.70
N ASN A 196 -8.17 -18.27 11.05
CA ASN A 196 -9.24 -19.15 10.57
C ASN A 196 -10.63 -18.70 11.06
N ALA A 197 -10.72 -18.23 12.31
CA ALA A 197 -11.97 -17.67 12.83
C ALA A 197 -12.39 -16.38 12.09
N ALA A 198 -11.43 -15.53 11.74
CA ALA A 198 -11.68 -14.34 10.92
C ALA A 198 -12.14 -14.72 9.50
N LYS A 199 -11.46 -15.65 8.84
CA LYS A 199 -11.83 -16.17 7.51
C LYS A 199 -13.24 -16.78 7.51
N ALA A 200 -13.59 -17.55 8.54
CA ALA A 200 -14.91 -18.14 8.69
C ALA A 200 -16.04 -17.10 8.84
N LYS A 201 -15.71 -15.87 9.27
CA LYS A 201 -16.63 -14.72 9.31
C LYS A 201 -16.71 -13.94 7.99
N GLY A 202 -16.11 -14.47 6.92
CA GLY A 202 -16.06 -13.84 5.60
C GLY A 202 -15.09 -12.66 5.51
N ILE A 203 -14.12 -12.58 6.43
CA ILE A 203 -13.07 -11.54 6.36
C ILE A 203 -11.96 -12.04 5.43
N ASN A 204 -11.64 -11.24 4.41
CA ASN A 204 -10.56 -11.48 3.49
C ASN A 204 -9.25 -10.92 4.06
N ILE A 205 -8.26 -11.78 4.32
CA ILE A 205 -7.01 -11.41 5.01
C ILE A 205 -5.87 -11.32 3.98
N PHE A 206 -5.25 -10.16 3.92
CA PHE A 206 -3.97 -9.92 3.28
C PHE A 206 -2.89 -9.79 4.35
N THR A 207 -1.69 -10.27 4.04
CA THR A 207 -0.53 -10.08 4.91
C THR A 207 0.59 -9.42 4.13
N ILE A 208 1.22 -8.39 4.70
CA ILE A 208 2.39 -7.73 4.14
C ILE A 208 3.53 -7.92 5.13
N GLY A 209 4.44 -8.83 4.78
CA GLY A 209 5.67 -9.06 5.50
C GLY A 209 6.77 -8.13 5.01
N ILE A 210 7.48 -7.46 5.93
CA ILE A 210 8.40 -6.39 5.59
C ILE A 210 9.80 -6.68 6.12
N GLY A 211 10.77 -6.72 5.22
CA GLY A 211 12.15 -7.04 5.54
C GLY A 211 12.41 -8.52 5.84
N PRO A 212 13.65 -8.87 6.22
CA PRO A 212 14.09 -10.26 6.33
C PRO A 212 13.64 -10.96 7.62
N GLY A 213 13.11 -10.23 8.61
CA GLY A 213 12.73 -10.76 9.92
C GLY A 213 11.39 -11.52 9.95
N VAL A 214 10.66 -11.52 8.85
CA VAL A 214 9.32 -12.13 8.77
C VAL A 214 9.37 -13.64 8.53
N ASP A 215 8.42 -14.35 9.13
CA ASP A 215 8.13 -15.73 8.77
C ASP A 215 7.16 -15.78 7.57
N LYS A 216 7.72 -16.05 6.39
CA LYS A 216 6.93 -16.09 5.14
C LYS A 216 5.92 -17.25 5.10
N ALA A 217 6.16 -18.33 5.84
CA ALA A 217 5.23 -19.45 5.90
C ALA A 217 4.04 -19.09 6.80
N GLU A 218 4.30 -18.54 8.00
CA GLU A 218 3.27 -18.06 8.92
C GLU A 218 2.33 -17.05 8.23
N LEU A 219 2.89 -16.04 7.55
CA LEU A 219 2.09 -15.01 6.89
C LEU A 219 1.22 -15.59 5.75
N ARG A 220 1.72 -16.58 5.01
CA ARG A 220 0.93 -17.29 3.97
C ARG A 220 -0.22 -18.10 4.58
N GLU A 221 -0.01 -18.73 5.72
CA GLU A 221 -1.06 -19.49 6.41
C GLU A 221 -2.13 -18.55 7.01
N ILE A 222 -1.74 -17.35 7.47
CA ILE A 222 -2.66 -16.32 7.95
C ILE A 222 -3.49 -15.71 6.81
N ALA A 223 -2.89 -15.46 5.65
CA ALA A 223 -3.58 -14.90 4.49
C ALA A 223 -4.75 -15.79 4.02
N SER A 224 -5.82 -15.19 3.49
CA SER A 224 -6.99 -15.97 3.01
C SER A 224 -6.66 -16.84 1.80
N ASP A 225 -5.64 -16.47 1.04
CA ASP A 225 -5.04 -17.26 -0.03
C ASP A 225 -3.51 -17.03 0.01
N HIS A 226 -2.70 -18.01 -0.40
CA HIS A 226 -1.24 -17.85 -0.42
C HIS A 226 -0.81 -16.68 -1.33
N SER A 227 -1.56 -16.43 -2.40
CA SER A 227 -1.39 -15.27 -3.28
C SER A 227 -1.94 -13.98 -2.69
N LYS A 228 -2.32 -13.91 -1.41
CA LYS A 228 -2.62 -12.66 -0.67
C LYS A 228 -1.57 -12.32 0.39
N ALA A 229 -0.56 -13.17 0.53
CA ALA A 229 0.67 -12.81 1.23
C ALA A 229 1.62 -12.08 0.28
N ARG A 230 2.11 -10.92 0.72
CA ARG A 230 3.03 -10.05 0.01
C ARG A 230 4.26 -9.81 0.87
N PHE A 231 5.38 -9.61 0.20
CA PHE A 231 6.67 -9.40 0.84
C PHE A 231 7.38 -8.27 0.14
N VAL A 232 7.86 -7.31 0.94
CA VAL A 232 8.63 -6.15 0.49
C VAL A 232 9.88 -6.03 1.35
N ASP A 233 10.92 -5.39 0.84
CA ASP A 233 12.15 -5.21 1.59
C ASP A 233 12.01 -4.03 2.57
N THR A 234 11.30 -2.98 2.16
CA THR A 234 11.08 -1.77 2.96
C THR A 234 9.60 -1.38 3.04
N PHE A 235 9.26 -0.58 4.05
CA PHE A 235 7.89 -0.12 4.27
C PHE A 235 7.40 0.89 3.21
N ASP A 236 8.31 1.51 2.46
CA ASP A 236 7.97 2.48 1.42
C ASP A 236 7.36 1.79 0.17
N GLU A 237 7.61 0.48 0.02
CA GLU A 237 7.14 -0.36 -1.09
C GLU A 237 5.72 -0.93 -0.88
N ILE A 238 5.04 -0.61 0.24
CA ILE A 238 3.66 -1.09 0.50
C ILE A 238 2.73 -0.75 -0.69
N ARG A 239 2.94 0.40 -1.32
CA ARG A 239 2.15 0.90 -2.45
C ARG A 239 2.32 0.06 -3.73
N ASP A 240 3.42 -0.68 -3.83
CA ASP A 240 3.74 -1.53 -4.98
C ASP A 240 3.06 -2.90 -4.87
N VAL A 241 2.79 -3.35 -3.64
CA VAL A 241 2.23 -4.68 -3.37
C VAL A 241 0.76 -4.67 -2.98
N LEU A 242 0.23 -3.52 -2.55
CA LEU A 242 -1.16 -3.37 -2.14
C LEU A 242 -1.98 -2.72 -3.26
N VAL A 243 -2.71 -3.54 -4.01
CA VAL A 243 -3.53 -3.09 -5.14
C VAL A 243 -5.00 -3.02 -4.72
N VAL A 244 -5.62 -1.83 -4.79
CA VAL A 244 -7.02 -1.59 -4.37
C VAL A 244 -8.00 -2.58 -5.01
N LYS A 245 -7.84 -2.85 -6.30
CA LYS A 245 -8.70 -3.76 -7.05
C LYS A 245 -8.71 -5.19 -6.46
N ASP A 246 -7.61 -5.62 -5.84
CA ASP A 246 -7.52 -6.96 -5.24
C ASP A 246 -8.27 -7.03 -3.91
N LEU A 247 -8.45 -5.88 -3.24
CA LEU A 247 -9.16 -5.79 -1.96
C LEU A 247 -10.67 -5.97 -2.11
N CYS A 248 -11.21 -5.71 -3.30
CA CYS A 248 -12.65 -5.75 -3.55
C CYS A 248 -13.13 -7.04 -4.24
N GLN A 249 -12.29 -8.08 -4.21
CA GLN A 249 -12.56 -9.41 -4.76
C GLN A 249 -12.84 -10.44 -3.64
#